data_AF-A0A1U7ND94-F1
#
_entry.id   AF-A0A1U7ND94-F1
#
_cell.length_a   1.000
_cell.length_b   1.000
_cell.length_c   1.000
_cell.angle_alpha   90.00
_cell.angle_beta   90.00
_cell.angle_gamma   90.00
#
_symmetry.space_group_name_H-M   'P 1'
#
loop_
_entity.id
_entity.type
_entity.pdbx_description
1 polymer ?
#
loop_
_entity_poly.entity_id
_entity_poly.type
_entity_poly.pdbx_seq_one_letter_code
_entity_poly.pdbx_strand_id
1 'polypeptide(L)'
;MSTKDLWDALGLGFELWLFYVISTGIFNLSLESDHFFQKMGALIILSACLAVFCMTEYKRLFKKKTSAALPPKPMKTISEAKRTVDRTVPKAFKKEMRTLQAQMDRMKRKREMLDRELKNVFGDSRISYEKFARTIDGVESVFIDNVSKIVTRINIFDEDGYEKVFRDHQEYTDAIEPYNAHFKYVKERLEENEQILTKTDRLLLEVTNLTDRSSSVDNLPAMVELNELIDQTKLYRQNGH
;
A
#
# COMPACT_ATOMS: atom_id res chain seq x y z
N MET A 1 -8.08 16.44 26.20
CA MET A 1 -7.25 15.29 26.61
C MET A 1 -7.84 14.05 25.97
N SER A 2 -7.14 13.43 25.03
CA SER A 2 -7.68 12.34 24.21
C SER A 2 -7.86 11.10 25.06
N THR A 3 -8.86 10.26 24.78
CA THR A 3 -9.02 8.96 25.46
C THR A 3 -7.77 8.10 25.34
N LYS A 4 -7.00 8.24 24.25
CA LYS A 4 -5.68 7.60 24.06
C LYS A 4 -4.64 8.09 25.08
N ASP A 5 -4.58 9.39 25.35
CA ASP A 5 -3.64 9.96 26.34
C ASP A 5 -3.96 9.46 27.76
N LEU A 6 -5.25 9.26 28.05
CA LEU A 6 -5.71 8.66 29.32
C LEU A 6 -5.33 7.18 29.43
N TRP A 7 -5.49 6.39 28.37
CA TRP A 7 -5.06 4.99 28.36
C TRP A 7 -3.53 4.84 28.42
N ASP A 8 -2.79 5.75 27.78
CA ASP A 8 -1.32 5.79 27.83
C ASP A 8 -0.81 6.20 29.22
N ALA A 9 -1.46 7.17 29.88
CA ALA A 9 -1.15 7.53 31.26
C ALA A 9 -1.50 6.42 32.27
N LEU A 10 -2.61 5.69 32.04
CA LEU A 10 -2.98 4.53 32.84
C LEU A 10 -2.01 3.36 32.66
N GLY A 11 -1.50 3.14 31.43
CA GLY A 11 -0.49 2.11 31.15
C GLY A 11 0.83 2.40 31.84
N LEU A 12 1.34 3.64 31.74
CA LEU A 12 2.53 4.09 32.46
C LEU A 12 2.34 4.02 33.99
N GLY A 13 1.16 4.41 34.48
CA GLY A 13 0.81 4.28 35.89
C GLY A 13 0.79 2.84 36.37
N PHE A 14 0.30 1.90 35.56
CA PHE A 14 0.28 0.48 35.87
C PHE A 14 1.69 -0.15 35.87
N GLU A 15 2.56 0.25 34.95
CA GLU A 15 3.96 -0.20 34.90
C GLU A 15 4.76 0.31 36.10
N LEU A 16 4.58 1.58 36.47
CA LEU A 16 5.19 2.16 37.68
C LEU A 16 4.61 1.54 38.96
N TRP A 17 3.31 1.24 38.98
CA TRP A 17 2.67 0.54 40.09
C TRP A 17 3.18 -0.90 40.22
N LEU A 18 3.34 -1.63 39.12
CA LEU A 18 3.97 -2.96 39.12
C LEU A 18 5.42 -2.89 39.62
N PHE A 19 6.20 -1.92 39.17
CA PHE A 19 7.56 -1.69 39.65
C PHE A 19 7.58 -1.40 41.15
N TYR A 20 6.68 -0.55 41.64
CA TYR A 20 6.53 -0.24 43.06
C TYR A 20 6.12 -1.46 43.89
N VAL A 21 5.10 -2.20 43.43
CA VAL A 21 4.58 -3.41 44.08
C VAL A 21 5.61 -4.54 44.14
N ILE A 22 6.44 -4.67 43.09
CA ILE A 22 7.56 -5.62 43.06
C ILE A 22 8.70 -5.13 43.97
N SER A 23 8.96 -3.81 44.02
CA SER A 23 9.98 -3.19 44.88
C SER A 23 9.64 -3.23 46.38
N THR A 24 8.35 -3.30 46.76
CA THR A 24 7.91 -3.26 48.18
C THR A 24 7.42 -4.59 48.74
N GLY A 25 7.73 -5.72 48.09
CA GLY A 25 7.88 -6.97 48.83
C GLY A 25 6.67 -7.91 48.90
N ILE A 26 5.83 -8.00 47.87
CA ILE A 26 4.80 -9.07 47.83
C ILE A 26 5.41 -10.49 47.77
N PHE A 27 6.66 -10.63 47.33
CA PHE A 27 7.34 -11.94 47.23
C PHE A 27 8.52 -12.15 48.18
N ASN A 28 8.79 -11.21 49.10
CA ASN A 28 9.97 -11.27 49.99
C ASN A 28 11.29 -11.55 49.23
N LEU A 29 11.39 -11.04 48.00
CA LEU A 29 12.54 -11.19 47.12
C LEU A 29 13.52 -10.06 47.39
N SER A 30 14.43 -10.30 48.33
CA SER A 30 15.52 -9.36 48.61
C SER A 30 16.69 -9.64 47.65
N LEU A 31 17.15 -8.61 46.94
CA LEU A 31 18.43 -8.67 46.20
C LEU A 31 19.63 -8.93 47.14
N GLU A 32 19.44 -8.64 48.43
CA GLU A 32 20.38 -8.87 49.53
C GLU A 32 20.16 -10.21 50.26
N SER A 33 19.29 -11.11 49.79
CA SER A 33 19.09 -12.41 50.43
C SER A 33 20.34 -13.32 50.26
N ASP A 34 20.77 -13.97 51.33
CA ASP A 34 21.84 -15.00 51.30
C ASP A 34 21.40 -16.30 50.59
N HIS A 35 20.10 -16.50 50.40
CA HIS A 35 19.56 -17.67 49.71
C HIS A 35 19.60 -17.52 48.19
N PHE A 36 20.41 -18.38 47.55
CA PHE A 36 20.65 -18.39 46.09
C PHE A 36 19.37 -18.32 45.24
N PHE A 37 18.34 -19.11 45.59
CA PHE A 37 17.10 -19.18 44.80
C PHE A 37 16.28 -17.88 44.84
N GLN A 38 16.28 -17.17 45.96
CA GLN A 38 15.56 -15.89 46.08
C GLN A 38 16.26 -14.79 45.28
N LYS A 39 17.60 -14.72 45.38
CA LYS A 39 18.42 -13.75 44.63
C LYS A 39 18.32 -13.97 43.12
N MET A 40 18.39 -15.22 42.66
CA MET A 40 18.26 -15.55 41.24
C MET A 40 16.85 -15.30 40.72
N GLY A 41 15.81 -15.61 41.52
CA GLY A 41 14.42 -15.32 41.16
C GLY A 41 14.17 -13.81 40.99
N ALA A 42 14.70 -12.99 41.92
CA ALA A 42 14.61 -11.53 41.83
C ALA A 42 15.29 -10.98 40.57
N LEU A 43 16.48 -11.49 40.23
CA LEU A 43 17.25 -11.04 39.09
C LEU A 43 16.59 -11.42 37.75
N ILE A 44 16.00 -12.62 37.67
CA ILE A 44 15.25 -13.07 36.49
C ILE A 44 14.01 -12.20 36.28
N ILE A 45 13.23 -11.94 37.33
CA ILE A 45 12.02 -11.12 37.23
C ILE A 45 12.38 -9.68 36.84
N LEU A 46 13.41 -9.10 37.44
CA LEU A 46 13.86 -7.74 37.13
C LEU A 46 14.36 -7.63 35.67
N SER A 47 15.11 -8.64 35.19
CA SER A 47 15.55 -8.67 33.79
C SER A 47 14.38 -8.84 32.81
N ALA A 48 13.36 -9.63 33.15
CA ALA A 48 12.15 -9.79 32.34
C ALA A 48 11.33 -8.48 32.28
N CYS A 49 11.17 -7.78 33.40
CA CYS A 49 10.51 -6.48 33.44
C CYS A 49 11.27 -5.42 32.61
N LEU A 50 12.60 -5.37 32.73
CA LEU A 50 13.43 -4.47 31.94
C LEU A 50 13.33 -4.79 30.45
N ALA A 51 13.33 -6.07 30.08
CA ALA A 51 13.19 -6.50 28.69
C ALA A 51 11.82 -6.12 28.09
N VAL A 52 10.74 -6.29 28.86
CA VAL A 52 9.40 -5.86 28.44
C VAL A 52 9.35 -4.35 28.25
N PHE A 53 9.84 -3.57 29.22
CA PHE A 53 9.91 -2.10 29.14
C PHE A 53 10.76 -1.62 27.96
N CYS A 54 11.95 -2.20 27.77
CA CYS A 54 12.78 -1.90 26.61
C CYS A 54 12.08 -2.28 25.30
N MET A 55 11.31 -3.37 25.24
CA MET A 55 10.57 -3.74 24.04
C MET A 55 9.38 -2.82 23.76
N THR A 56 8.64 -2.37 24.78
CA THR A 56 7.54 -1.40 24.62
C THR A 56 8.06 -0.04 24.22
N GLU A 57 9.08 0.46 24.90
CA GLU A 57 9.69 1.76 24.58
C GLU A 57 10.47 1.73 23.27
N TYR A 58 11.15 0.62 22.93
CA TYR A 58 11.74 0.45 21.61
C TYR A 58 10.67 0.48 20.52
N LYS A 59 9.53 -0.22 20.70
CA LYS A 59 8.41 -0.14 19.73
C LYS A 59 7.79 1.25 19.66
N ARG A 60 7.82 2.04 20.74
CA ARG A 60 7.27 3.41 20.80
C ARG A 60 8.21 4.42 20.14
N LEU A 61 9.50 4.38 20.46
CA LEU A 61 10.55 5.26 19.93
C LEU A 61 10.93 4.94 18.49
N PHE A 62 10.90 3.65 18.10
CA PHE A 62 11.23 3.19 16.75
C PHE A 62 10.02 2.85 15.88
N LYS A 63 8.77 3.02 16.37
CA LYS A 63 7.66 3.35 15.46
C LYS A 63 7.97 4.72 14.89
N LYS A 64 8.76 4.73 13.81
CA LYS A 64 8.84 5.87 12.92
C LYS A 64 7.40 6.28 12.66
N LYS A 65 7.01 7.44 13.22
CA LYS A 65 6.03 8.31 12.59
C LYS A 65 6.47 8.31 11.14
N THR A 66 5.65 7.74 10.25
CA THR A 66 5.95 7.69 8.83
C THR A 66 6.00 9.13 8.36
N SER A 67 7.15 9.75 8.60
CA SER A 67 7.52 11.07 8.17
C SER A 67 7.33 11.01 6.68
N ALA A 68 6.44 11.87 6.17
CA ALA A 68 6.08 12.05 4.77
C ALA A 68 7.20 11.52 3.89
N ALA A 69 7.07 10.26 3.48
CA ALA A 69 8.13 9.59 2.77
C ALA A 69 8.27 10.37 1.46
N LEU A 70 9.50 10.79 1.15
CA LEU A 70 9.84 11.38 -0.15
C LEU A 70 9.04 10.67 -1.25
N PRO A 71 8.49 11.42 -2.23
CA PRO A 71 7.67 10.84 -3.28
C PRO A 71 8.39 9.60 -3.83
N PRO A 72 7.74 8.42 -3.77
CA PRO A 72 8.42 7.19 -4.15
C PRO A 72 8.96 7.36 -5.56
N LYS A 73 10.25 7.01 -5.74
CA LYS A 73 10.89 6.99 -7.05
C LYS A 73 9.94 6.26 -8.04
N PRO A 74 9.74 6.77 -9.27
CA PRO A 74 8.82 6.16 -10.22
C PRO A 74 9.07 4.66 -10.31
N MET A 75 8.02 3.89 -9.99
CA MET A 75 8.12 2.44 -9.85
C MET A 75 8.17 1.83 -11.24
N LYS A 76 9.06 0.87 -11.45
CA LYS A 76 9.27 0.28 -12.78
C LYS A 76 8.51 -1.02 -12.97
N THR A 77 8.12 -1.69 -11.88
CA THR A 77 7.46 -3.00 -11.92
C THR A 77 6.29 -3.09 -10.94
N ILE A 78 5.30 -3.95 -11.25
CA ILE A 78 4.20 -4.28 -10.33
C ILE A 78 4.74 -4.82 -9.00
N SER A 79 5.83 -5.58 -9.02
CA SER A 79 6.46 -6.15 -7.82
C SER A 79 7.07 -5.08 -6.90
N GLU A 80 7.75 -4.07 -7.45
CA GLU A 80 8.21 -2.91 -6.70
C GLU A 80 7.04 -2.10 -6.15
N ALA A 81 5.99 -1.95 -6.95
CA ALA A 81 4.78 -1.27 -6.53
C ALA A 81 4.11 -1.96 -5.34
N LYS A 82 4.02 -3.30 -5.36
CA LYS A 82 3.38 -4.07 -4.30
C LYS A 82 4.11 -3.91 -2.97
N ARG A 83 5.46 -3.98 -3.00
CA ARG A 83 6.30 -3.76 -1.82
C ARG A 83 6.12 -2.36 -1.22
N THR A 84 5.90 -1.34 -2.04
CA THR A 84 5.70 0.04 -1.57
C THR A 84 4.32 0.19 -0.94
N VAL A 85 3.28 -0.35 -1.58
CA VAL A 85 1.90 -0.40 -1.08
C VAL A 85 1.80 -1.12 0.27
N ASP A 86 2.54 -2.22 0.46
CA ASP A 86 2.48 -3.03 1.68
C ASP A 86 3.16 -2.40 2.90
N ARG A 87 4.04 -1.41 2.71
CA ARG A 87 4.93 -0.91 3.77
C ARG A 87 4.36 0.20 4.64
N THR A 88 3.42 1.00 4.14
CA THR A 88 2.86 2.12 4.91
C THR A 88 1.59 2.61 4.26
N VAL A 89 0.49 2.52 4.99
CA VAL A 89 -0.82 3.01 4.52
C VAL A 89 -1.47 3.79 5.66
N PRO A 90 -1.75 5.09 5.47
CA PRO A 90 -2.61 5.86 6.36
C PRO A 90 -3.94 5.12 6.54
N LYS A 91 -4.46 5.04 7.77
CA LYS A 91 -5.74 4.38 8.04
C LYS A 91 -6.87 5.00 7.20
N ALA A 92 -6.77 6.29 6.94
CA ALA A 92 -7.66 7.04 6.06
C ALA A 92 -7.88 6.39 4.68
N PHE A 93 -6.87 5.76 4.07
CA PHE A 93 -6.92 5.17 2.72
C PHE A 93 -6.99 3.64 2.72
N LYS A 94 -7.36 3.02 3.84
CA LYS A 94 -7.32 1.55 3.99
C LYS A 94 -8.18 0.83 2.94
N LYS A 95 -9.33 1.39 2.57
CA LYS A 95 -10.23 0.76 1.58
C LYS A 95 -9.63 0.86 0.19
N GLU A 96 -9.17 2.05 -0.16
CA GLU A 96 -8.55 2.41 -1.44
C GLU A 96 -7.32 1.54 -1.70
N MET A 97 -6.49 1.32 -0.67
CA MET A 97 -5.30 0.47 -0.79
C MET A 97 -5.62 -1.01 -0.95
N ARG A 98 -6.69 -1.52 -0.32
CA ARG A 98 -7.16 -2.88 -0.57
C ARG A 98 -7.65 -3.05 -2.01
N THR A 99 -8.38 -2.06 -2.51
CA THR A 99 -8.81 -2.03 -3.92
C THR A 99 -7.59 -2.01 -4.85
N LEU A 100 -6.60 -1.16 -4.58
CA LEU A 100 -5.37 -1.08 -5.36
C LEU A 100 -4.62 -2.41 -5.39
N GLN A 101 -4.42 -3.06 -4.23
CA GLN A 101 -3.80 -4.39 -4.15
C GLN A 101 -4.54 -5.43 -4.98
N ALA A 102 -5.87 -5.46 -4.89
CA ALA A 102 -6.70 -6.37 -5.67
C ALA A 102 -6.58 -6.10 -7.19
N GLN A 103 -6.55 -4.82 -7.59
CA GLN A 103 -6.37 -4.42 -8.98
C GLN A 103 -4.98 -4.83 -9.51
N MET A 104 -3.91 -4.67 -8.72
CA MET A 104 -2.56 -5.09 -9.08
C MET A 104 -2.47 -6.61 -9.27
N ASP A 105 -3.06 -7.39 -8.37
CA ASP A 105 -3.10 -8.85 -8.49
C ASP A 105 -3.93 -9.29 -9.71
N ARG A 106 -5.02 -8.59 -10.03
CA ARG A 106 -5.79 -8.82 -11.26
C ARG A 106 -4.97 -8.50 -12.50
N MET A 107 -4.27 -7.37 -12.55
CA MET A 107 -3.45 -6.99 -13.70
C MET A 107 -2.38 -8.04 -13.99
N LYS A 108 -1.67 -8.48 -12.95
CA LYS A 108 -0.66 -9.55 -13.08
C LYS A 108 -1.25 -10.83 -13.67
N ARG A 109 -2.38 -11.32 -13.13
CA ARG A 109 -3.01 -12.54 -13.66
C ARG A 109 -3.45 -12.39 -15.12
N LYS A 110 -4.01 -11.24 -15.49
CA LYS A 110 -4.45 -10.96 -16.87
C LYS A 110 -3.27 -10.90 -17.83
N ARG A 111 -2.16 -10.28 -17.44
CA ARG A 111 -0.91 -10.26 -18.20
C ARG A 111 -0.42 -11.68 -18.51
N GLU A 112 -0.37 -12.53 -17.49
CA GLU A 112 0.05 -13.92 -17.61
C GLU A 112 -0.92 -14.74 -18.49
N MET A 113 -2.23 -14.46 -18.43
CA MET A 113 -3.23 -15.09 -19.30
C MET A 113 -3.03 -14.67 -20.76
N LEU A 114 -2.90 -13.37 -21.03
CA LEU A 114 -2.66 -12.87 -22.38
C LEU A 114 -1.40 -13.45 -23.00
N ASP A 115 -0.30 -13.55 -22.26
CA ASP A 115 0.93 -14.20 -22.77
C ASP A 115 0.70 -15.64 -23.21
N ARG A 116 -0.05 -16.41 -22.40
CA ARG A 116 -0.36 -17.80 -22.73
C ARG A 116 -1.25 -17.89 -23.96
N GLU A 117 -2.34 -17.13 -24.00
CA GLU A 117 -3.29 -17.21 -25.11
C GLU A 117 -2.68 -16.70 -26.42
N LEU A 118 -1.91 -15.62 -26.39
CA LEU A 118 -1.22 -15.12 -27.57
C LEU A 118 -0.21 -16.14 -28.11
N LYS A 119 0.51 -16.83 -27.23
CA LYS A 119 1.42 -17.91 -27.65
C LYS A 119 0.66 -19.09 -28.26
N ASN A 120 -0.50 -19.44 -27.71
CA ASN A 120 -1.35 -20.50 -28.24
C ASN A 120 -1.87 -20.16 -29.65
N VAL A 121 -2.38 -18.94 -29.84
CA VAL A 121 -2.96 -18.48 -31.11
C VAL A 121 -1.86 -18.32 -32.17
N PHE A 122 -0.82 -17.55 -31.90
CA PHE A 122 0.15 -17.14 -32.93
C PHE A 122 1.36 -18.08 -33.10
N GLY A 123 1.62 -19.00 -32.15
CA GLY A 123 2.81 -19.84 -32.20
C GLY A 123 4.10 -19.00 -32.31
N ASP A 124 4.99 -19.36 -33.24
CA ASP A 124 6.25 -18.64 -33.49
C ASP A 124 6.13 -17.45 -34.47
N SER A 125 4.90 -17.04 -34.85
CA SER A 125 4.69 -15.87 -35.71
C SER A 125 5.13 -14.58 -35.01
N ARG A 126 6.32 -14.09 -35.36
CA ARG A 126 7.00 -13.01 -34.61
C ARG A 126 6.30 -11.65 -34.72
N ILE A 127 5.78 -11.29 -35.89
CA ILE A 127 5.34 -9.91 -36.15
C ILE A 127 4.02 -9.57 -35.42
N SER A 128 2.99 -10.41 -35.55
CA SER A 128 1.70 -10.20 -34.86
C SER A 128 1.87 -10.28 -33.34
N TYR A 129 2.63 -11.27 -32.86
CA TYR A 129 2.92 -11.45 -31.44
C TYR A 129 3.66 -10.25 -30.83
N GLU A 130 4.71 -9.74 -31.49
CA GLU A 130 5.46 -8.57 -31.00
C GLU A 130 4.59 -7.33 -30.85
N LYS A 131 3.63 -7.11 -31.75
CA LYS A 131 2.73 -5.95 -31.66
C LYS A 131 1.76 -6.04 -30.48
N PHE A 132 1.20 -7.23 -30.22
CA PHE A 132 0.43 -7.48 -28.99
C PHE A 132 1.28 -7.27 -27.75
N ALA A 133 2.47 -7.86 -27.69
CA ALA A 133 3.38 -7.76 -26.56
C ALA A 133 3.70 -6.29 -26.23
N ARG A 134 4.05 -5.48 -27.23
CA ARG A 134 4.31 -4.03 -27.04
C ARG A 134 3.10 -3.26 -26.50
N THR A 135 1.91 -3.57 -27.00
CA THR A 135 0.67 -2.92 -26.53
C THR A 135 0.41 -3.31 -25.07
N ILE A 136 0.51 -4.59 -24.75
CA ILE A 136 0.29 -5.10 -23.39
C ILE A 136 1.32 -4.50 -22.41
N ASP A 137 2.59 -4.44 -22.79
CA ASP A 137 3.66 -3.81 -21.99
C ASP A 137 3.39 -2.32 -21.79
N GLY A 138 2.90 -1.62 -22.83
CA GLY A 138 2.50 -0.22 -22.74
C GLY A 138 1.36 -0.01 -21.76
N VAL A 139 0.31 -0.84 -21.82
CA VAL A 139 -0.83 -0.79 -20.89
C VAL A 139 -0.38 -1.07 -19.45
N GLU A 140 0.45 -2.09 -19.24
CA GLU A 140 1.01 -2.39 -17.93
C GLU A 140 1.83 -1.21 -17.38
N SER A 141 2.59 -0.53 -18.24
CA SER A 141 3.33 0.68 -17.87
C SER A 141 2.40 1.80 -17.42
N VAL A 142 1.28 2.04 -18.13
CA VAL A 142 0.28 3.06 -17.73
C VAL A 142 -0.35 2.69 -16.38
N PHE A 143 -0.69 1.42 -16.18
CA PHE A 143 -1.23 0.93 -14.91
C PHE A 143 -0.25 1.16 -13.75
N ILE A 144 1.03 0.82 -13.93
CA ILE A 144 2.09 1.04 -12.91
C ILE A 144 2.30 2.54 -12.62
N ASP A 145 2.21 3.38 -13.63
CA ASP A 145 2.29 4.85 -13.48
C ASP A 145 1.13 5.38 -12.61
N ASN A 146 -0.09 4.89 -12.83
CA ASN A 146 -1.24 5.20 -11.99
C ASN A 146 -1.09 4.70 -10.55
N VAL A 147 -0.58 3.48 -10.34
CA VAL A 147 -0.23 2.98 -9.00
C VAL A 147 0.77 3.92 -8.32
N SER A 148 1.78 4.39 -9.06
CA SER A 148 2.79 5.32 -8.54
C SER A 148 2.20 6.65 -8.12
N LYS A 149 1.31 7.20 -8.93
CA LYS A 149 0.56 8.42 -8.62
C LYS A 149 -0.31 8.27 -7.37
N ILE A 150 -1.01 7.14 -7.20
CA ILE A 150 -1.84 6.88 -6.02
C ILE A 150 -0.98 6.81 -4.76
N VAL A 151 0.06 5.98 -4.78
CA VAL A 151 0.94 5.81 -3.61
C VAL A 151 1.62 7.13 -3.25
N THR A 152 2.06 7.91 -4.24
CA THR A 152 2.62 9.24 -4.01
C THR A 152 1.61 10.16 -3.33
N ARG A 153 0.37 10.22 -3.83
CA ARG A 153 -0.70 11.05 -3.26
C ARG A 153 -1.04 10.68 -1.82
N ILE A 154 -1.02 9.38 -1.50
CA ILE A 154 -1.26 8.85 -0.16
C ILE A 154 -0.09 9.15 0.77
N ASN A 155 1.16 9.06 0.30
CA ASN A 155 2.35 9.32 1.12
C ASN A 155 2.49 10.78 1.54
N ILE A 156 2.01 11.73 0.72
CA ILE A 156 2.02 13.16 1.04
C ILE A 156 0.78 13.61 1.83
N PHE A 157 -0.15 12.70 2.14
CA PHE A 157 -1.37 13.04 2.88
C PHE A 157 -1.06 13.20 4.38
N ASP A 158 -1.43 14.36 4.94
CA ASP A 158 -1.32 14.61 6.39
C ASP A 158 -2.51 14.00 7.15
N GLU A 159 -2.35 12.75 7.59
CA GLU A 159 -3.37 12.04 8.34
C GLU A 159 -3.64 12.66 9.73
N ASP A 160 -2.60 13.13 10.42
CA ASP A 160 -2.75 13.77 11.74
C ASP A 160 -3.52 15.10 11.61
N GLY A 161 -3.22 15.87 10.56
CA GLY A 161 -3.93 17.10 10.20
C GLY A 161 -5.39 16.85 9.85
N TYR A 162 -5.66 15.86 9.00
CA TYR A 162 -7.01 15.45 8.64
C TYR A 162 -7.83 15.03 9.87
N GLU A 163 -7.28 14.18 10.74
CA GLU A 163 -7.98 13.74 11.96
C GLU A 163 -8.30 14.91 12.91
N LYS A 164 -7.43 15.92 12.99
CA LYS A 164 -7.68 17.13 13.79
C LYS A 164 -8.82 17.95 13.19
N VAL A 165 -8.72 18.29 11.90
CA VAL A 165 -9.75 19.08 11.21
C VAL A 165 -11.10 18.40 11.28
N PHE A 166 -11.16 17.09 11.06
CA PHE A 166 -12.41 16.31 11.12
C PHE A 166 -13.01 16.22 12.52
N ARG A 167 -12.18 16.19 13.58
CA ARG A 167 -12.68 16.23 14.96
C ARG A 167 -13.24 17.60 15.33
N ASP A 168 -12.55 18.66 14.89
CA ASP A 168 -12.88 20.04 15.26
C ASP A 168 -14.03 20.60 14.41
N HIS A 169 -14.17 20.11 13.17
CA HIS A 169 -15.20 20.51 12.22
C HIS A 169 -15.90 19.25 11.71
N GLN A 170 -17.08 18.96 12.27
CA GLN A 170 -17.93 17.85 11.81
C GLN A 170 -18.60 18.13 10.45
N GLU A 171 -18.57 19.38 9.99
CA GLU A 171 -19.15 19.82 8.71
C GLU A 171 -18.08 20.11 7.66
N TYR A 172 -18.49 20.01 6.39
CA TYR A 172 -17.66 20.35 5.23
C TYR A 172 -17.36 21.85 5.24
N THR A 173 -16.21 22.24 5.79
CA THR A 173 -15.67 23.60 5.76
C THR A 173 -14.55 23.73 4.72
N ASP A 174 -14.17 24.96 4.37
CA ASP A 174 -13.01 25.24 3.51
C ASP A 174 -11.73 24.56 4.02
N ALA A 175 -11.64 24.27 5.33
CA ALA A 175 -10.51 23.59 5.95
C ALA A 175 -10.43 22.09 5.58
N ILE A 176 -11.53 21.43 5.20
CA ILE A 176 -11.53 20.00 4.84
C ILE A 176 -11.37 19.77 3.34
N GLU A 177 -11.66 20.78 2.51
CA GLU A 177 -11.61 20.71 1.04
C GLU A 177 -10.26 20.19 0.50
N PRO A 178 -9.08 20.66 0.99
CA PRO A 178 -7.80 20.17 0.49
C PRO A 178 -7.62 18.67 0.72
N TYR A 179 -8.09 18.12 1.84
CA TYR A 179 -8.02 16.69 2.14
C TYR A 179 -8.94 15.86 1.24
N ASN A 180 -10.15 16.38 0.97
CA ASN A 180 -11.09 15.73 0.04
C ASN A 180 -10.54 15.65 -1.38
N ALA A 181 -9.71 16.61 -1.80
CA ALA A 181 -9.02 16.54 -3.07
C ALA A 181 -8.07 15.33 -3.17
N HIS A 182 -7.40 14.91 -2.07
CA HIS A 182 -6.60 13.69 -2.06
C HIS A 182 -7.47 12.45 -2.27
N PHE A 183 -8.60 12.34 -1.56
CA PHE A 183 -9.53 11.21 -1.71
C PHE A 183 -10.11 11.14 -3.12
N LYS A 184 -10.56 12.28 -3.66
CA LYS A 184 -11.07 12.37 -5.03
C LYS A 184 -10.02 11.93 -6.05
N TYR A 185 -8.80 12.45 -5.95
CA TYR A 185 -7.70 12.08 -6.84
C TYR A 185 -7.40 10.57 -6.79
N VAL A 186 -7.31 9.99 -5.60
CA VAL A 186 -7.06 8.54 -5.44
C VAL A 186 -8.20 7.73 -6.06
N LYS A 187 -9.46 8.14 -5.82
CA LYS A 187 -10.64 7.47 -6.37
C LYS A 187 -10.66 7.51 -7.89
N GLU A 188 -10.43 8.67 -8.51
CA GLU A 188 -10.36 8.82 -9.97
C GLU A 188 -9.29 7.90 -10.58
N ARG A 189 -8.11 7.84 -9.98
CA ARG A 189 -7.03 6.93 -10.43
C ARG A 189 -7.38 5.45 -10.26
N LEU A 190 -8.11 5.08 -9.21
CA LEU A 190 -8.61 3.71 -9.03
C LEU A 190 -9.68 3.35 -10.08
N GLU A 191 -10.52 4.31 -10.45
CA GLU A 191 -11.51 4.14 -11.53
C GLU A 191 -10.83 3.99 -12.89
N GLU A 192 -9.81 4.80 -13.19
CA GLU A 192 -8.96 4.64 -14.39
C GLU A 192 -8.31 3.25 -14.45
N ASN A 193 -7.76 2.76 -13.32
CA ASN A 193 -7.21 1.41 -13.24
C ASN A 193 -8.25 0.33 -13.53
N GLU A 194 -9.50 0.51 -13.09
CA GLU A 194 -10.57 -0.44 -13.37
C GLU A 194 -10.91 -0.46 -14.87
N GLN A 195 -10.93 0.71 -15.53
CA GLN A 195 -11.12 0.80 -16.97
C GLN A 195 -10.02 0.06 -17.75
N ILE A 196 -8.76 0.23 -17.35
CA ILE A 196 -7.63 -0.53 -17.93
C ILE A 196 -7.85 -2.02 -17.78
N LEU A 197 -8.24 -2.47 -16.57
CA LEU A 197 -8.51 -3.87 -16.28
C LEU A 197 -9.65 -4.41 -17.15
N THR A 198 -10.75 -3.67 -17.30
CA THR A 198 -11.89 -4.07 -18.13
C THR A 198 -11.52 -4.14 -19.61
N LYS A 199 -10.77 -3.17 -20.14
CA LYS A 199 -10.27 -3.20 -21.52
C LYS A 199 -9.32 -4.38 -21.76
N THR A 200 -8.50 -4.72 -20.76
CA THR A 200 -7.64 -5.91 -20.79
C THR A 200 -8.45 -7.21 -20.81
N ASP A 201 -9.59 -7.28 -20.09
CA ASP A 201 -10.50 -8.44 -20.16
C ASP A 201 -11.13 -8.59 -21.54
N ARG A 202 -11.55 -7.47 -22.16
CA ARG A 202 -12.06 -7.49 -23.54
C ARG A 202 -11.02 -7.99 -24.51
N LEU A 203 -9.78 -7.52 -24.38
CA LEU A 203 -8.68 -8.00 -25.21
C LEU A 203 -8.46 -9.51 -25.06
N LEU A 204 -8.49 -10.01 -23.82
CA LEU A 204 -8.35 -11.44 -23.57
C LEU A 204 -9.46 -12.24 -24.25
N LEU A 205 -10.71 -11.79 -24.17
CA LEU A 205 -11.85 -12.42 -24.85
C LEU A 205 -11.69 -12.39 -26.37
N GLU A 206 -11.31 -11.24 -26.93
CA GLU A 206 -11.05 -11.09 -28.36
C GLU A 206 -9.95 -12.03 -28.84
N VAL A 207 -8.83 -12.11 -28.11
CA VAL A 207 -7.71 -13.02 -28.42
C VAL A 207 -8.16 -14.48 -28.38
N THR A 208 -8.97 -14.89 -27.39
CA THR A 208 -9.48 -16.27 -27.32
C THR A 208 -10.44 -16.63 -28.45
N ASN A 209 -11.10 -15.63 -29.04
CA ASN A 209 -12.02 -15.81 -30.16
C ASN A 209 -11.33 -15.75 -31.53
N LEU A 210 -10.03 -15.45 -31.57
CA LEU A 210 -9.25 -15.52 -32.81
C LEU A 210 -9.15 -16.97 -33.26
N THR A 211 -9.99 -17.34 -34.23
CA THR A 211 -10.00 -18.67 -34.84
C THR A 211 -8.92 -18.85 -35.91
N ASP A 212 -8.36 -17.76 -36.43
CA ASP A 212 -7.44 -17.81 -37.56
C ASP A 212 -6.14 -17.01 -37.32
N ARG A 213 -4.99 -17.63 -37.63
CA ARG A 213 -3.63 -17.11 -37.43
C ARG A 213 -3.28 -15.92 -38.33
N SER A 214 -4.13 -15.65 -39.32
CA SER A 214 -3.98 -14.62 -40.34
C SER A 214 -4.75 -13.33 -40.02
N SER A 215 -5.61 -13.36 -39.01
CA SER A 215 -6.43 -12.21 -38.62
C SER A 215 -5.54 -11.03 -38.17
N SER A 216 -5.71 -9.87 -38.80
CA SER A 216 -4.85 -8.72 -38.54
C SER A 216 -5.10 -8.17 -37.13
N VAL A 217 -4.05 -8.16 -36.32
CA VAL A 217 -3.98 -7.59 -34.96
C VAL A 217 -4.58 -6.19 -34.86
N ASP A 218 -4.51 -5.45 -35.96
CA ASP A 218 -4.82 -4.02 -36.05
C ASP A 218 -6.32 -3.72 -35.98
N ASN A 219 -7.17 -4.73 -36.17
CA ASN A 219 -8.63 -4.55 -36.22
C ASN A 219 -9.33 -5.00 -34.93
N LEU A 220 -8.60 -5.43 -33.91
CA LEU A 220 -9.20 -5.79 -32.64
C LEU A 220 -9.63 -4.52 -31.88
N PRO A 221 -10.93 -4.32 -31.59
CA PRO A 221 -11.41 -3.11 -30.93
C PRO A 221 -10.70 -2.85 -29.60
N ALA A 222 -10.46 -3.89 -28.78
CA ALA A 222 -9.76 -3.72 -27.51
C ALA A 222 -8.28 -3.31 -27.70
N MET A 223 -7.62 -3.74 -28.78
CA MET A 223 -6.26 -3.28 -29.09
C MET A 223 -6.22 -1.80 -29.45
N VAL A 224 -7.19 -1.32 -30.22
CA VAL A 224 -7.29 0.10 -30.59
C VAL A 224 -7.52 0.94 -29.34
N GLU A 225 -8.52 0.56 -28.53
CA GLU A 225 -8.85 1.23 -27.27
C GLU A 225 -7.66 1.30 -26.29
N LEU A 226 -6.82 0.26 -26.23
CA LEU A 226 -5.64 0.23 -25.36
C LEU A 226 -4.48 1.06 -25.94
N ASN A 227 -4.31 1.09 -27.25
CA ASN A 227 -3.32 1.95 -27.91
C ASN A 227 -3.67 3.43 -27.73
N GLU A 228 -4.94 3.81 -27.89
CA GLU A 228 -5.40 5.18 -27.61
C GLU A 228 -5.09 5.60 -26.17
N LEU A 229 -5.31 4.70 -25.20
CA LEU A 229 -5.01 4.95 -23.79
C LEU A 229 -3.51 5.16 -23.55
N ILE A 230 -2.66 4.35 -24.19
CA ILE A 230 -1.20 4.52 -24.15
C ILE A 230 -0.81 5.90 -24.71
N ASP A 231 -1.36 6.27 -25.86
CA ASP A 231 -0.98 7.48 -26.57
C ASP A 231 -1.45 8.75 -25.84
N GLN A 232 -2.67 8.74 -25.28
CA GLN A 232 -3.13 9.80 -24.39
C GLN A 232 -2.16 9.98 -23.21
N THR A 233 -1.73 8.89 -22.59
CA THR A 233 -0.80 8.94 -21.44
C THR A 233 0.59 9.46 -21.83
N LYS A 234 1.09 9.13 -23.02
CA LYS A 234 2.36 9.67 -23.55
C LYS A 234 2.28 11.17 -23.81
N LEU A 235 1.17 11.65 -24.39
CA LEU A 235 0.94 13.08 -24.65
C LEU A 235 0.93 13.90 -23.35
N TYR A 236 0.31 13.39 -22.29
CA TYR A 236 0.37 14.02 -20.96
C TYR A 236 1.78 14.05 -20.36
N ARG A 237 2.63 13.05 -20.67
CA ARG A 237 4.02 12.99 -20.21
C ARG A 237 4.93 13.97 -20.97
N GLN A 238 4.61 14.32 -22.22
CA GLN A 238 5.36 15.29 -23.02
C GLN A 238 4.94 16.75 -22.77
N ASN A 239 3.66 16.99 -22.43
CA ASN A 239 3.13 18.33 -22.21
C ASN A 239 3.15 18.78 -20.74
N GLY A 240 3.62 17.93 -19.81
CA GLY A 240 3.66 18.19 -18.37
C GLY A 240 5.01 18.70 -17.83
N HIS A 241 5.73 19.52 -18.60
CA HIS A 241 6.95 20.20 -18.17
C HIS A 241 6.67 21.66 -17.78
#